data_AF-A0A1N7DD05-F1
#
_entry.id   AF-A0A1N7DD05-F1
#
_cell.length_a   1.000
_cell.length_b   1.000
_cell.length_c   1.000
_cell.angle_alpha   90.00
_cell.angle_beta   90.00
_cell.angle_gamma   90.00
#
_symmetry.space_group_name_H-M   'P 1'
#
loop_
_entity.id
_entity.type
_entity.pdbx_description
1 polymer ?
#
loop_
_entity_poly.entity_id
_entity_poly.type
_entity_poly.pdbx_seq_one_letter_code
_entity_poly.pdbx_strand_id
1 'polypeptide(L)'
;MTDGANGTDGVTYAWAPPEPAKRKNRSGLWIGIPAGATAVALIAASLVLIAPGASVAGVQIGGLTAGAAAQAISARLSTTEVTVESPAGEVTVTGADLGATVDATAIAEKAFADNPMWKPAAWFPAGTGVEVQVDPAAAAAMLRDKAPGTYRAPVDATVAFDSVSQSYVSTPAEAGEGIDVAAVTEALQSAFDAGEATTSVKAGLVPVDAAVSTERPTPP
;
A
#
# COMPACT_ATOMS: atom_id res chain seq x y z
N MET A 1 -17.01 -71.26 -96.84
CA MET A 1 -15.59 -71.39 -96.43
C MET A 1 -15.01 -69.98 -96.50
N THR A 2 -14.66 -69.30 -95.43
CA THR A 2 -14.49 -69.64 -94.02
C THR A 2 -14.65 -68.35 -93.21
N ASP A 3 -15.09 -68.52 -91.96
CA ASP A 3 -15.28 -67.51 -90.93
C ASP A 3 -14.13 -66.53 -90.74
N GLY A 4 -14.49 -65.31 -90.35
CA GLY A 4 -13.59 -64.28 -89.87
C GLY A 4 -14.30 -63.34 -88.92
N ALA A 5 -14.92 -63.89 -87.86
CA ALA A 5 -15.31 -63.10 -86.71
C ALA A 5 -14.05 -62.66 -85.97
N ASN A 6 -13.81 -61.35 -85.84
CA ASN A 6 -12.93 -60.79 -84.83
C ASN A 6 -13.56 -59.50 -84.27
N GLY A 7 -13.70 -59.50 -82.95
CA GLY A 7 -14.54 -58.61 -82.16
C GLY A 7 -14.23 -57.13 -82.29
N THR A 8 -15.30 -56.35 -82.21
CA THR A 8 -15.27 -54.92 -81.86
C THR A 8 -14.96 -54.78 -80.38
N ASP A 9 -13.68 -54.71 -80.04
CA ASP A 9 -13.23 -54.26 -78.71
C ASP A 9 -13.37 -52.73 -78.64
N GLY A 10 -14.50 -52.29 -78.09
CA GLY A 10 -14.69 -50.89 -77.71
C GLY A 10 -13.72 -50.53 -76.59
N VAL A 11 -12.76 -49.64 -76.89
CA VAL A 11 -11.86 -49.09 -75.86
C VAL A 11 -12.68 -48.16 -74.96
N THR A 12 -13.01 -48.63 -73.76
CA THR A 12 -13.66 -47.83 -72.73
C THR A 12 -12.64 -46.88 -72.09
N TYR A 13 -12.67 -45.60 -72.44
CA TYR A 13 -11.89 -44.58 -71.76
C TYR A 13 -12.47 -44.31 -70.37
N ALA A 14 -11.83 -44.84 -69.32
CA ALA A 14 -12.12 -44.43 -67.95
C ALA A 14 -11.43 -43.08 -67.69
N TRP A 15 -12.22 -42.01 -67.54
CA TRP A 15 -11.72 -40.71 -67.10
C TRP A 15 -11.01 -40.85 -65.74
N ALA A 16 -9.87 -40.18 -65.57
CA ALA A 16 -9.16 -40.14 -64.29
C ALA A 16 -10.10 -39.63 -63.18
N PRO A 17 -10.07 -40.19 -61.96
CA PRO A 17 -10.86 -39.68 -60.84
C PRO A 17 -10.59 -38.18 -60.65
N PRO A 18 -11.62 -37.34 -60.44
CA PRO A 18 -11.40 -35.92 -60.20
C PRO A 18 -10.44 -35.74 -59.02
N GLU A 19 -9.43 -34.90 -59.20
CA GLU A 19 -8.44 -34.61 -58.17
C GLU A 19 -9.15 -34.19 -56.89
N PRO A 20 -8.82 -34.78 -55.72
CA PRO A 20 -9.56 -34.52 -54.49
C PRO A 20 -9.46 -33.02 -54.16
N ALA A 21 -10.62 -32.35 -54.11
CA ALA A 21 -10.69 -30.93 -53.83
C ALA A 21 -9.92 -30.62 -52.53
N LYS A 22 -8.93 -29.72 -52.62
CA LYS A 22 -8.03 -29.38 -51.52
C LYS A 22 -8.87 -28.95 -50.32
N ARG A 23 -8.89 -29.76 -49.25
CA ARG A 23 -9.69 -29.48 -48.06
C ARG A 23 -9.24 -28.17 -47.44
N LYS A 24 -10.17 -27.23 -47.26
CA LYS A 24 -9.89 -25.92 -46.66
C LYS A 24 -9.48 -26.13 -45.21
N ASN A 25 -8.19 -25.97 -44.93
CA ASN A 25 -7.58 -26.14 -43.63
C ASN A 25 -7.95 -24.95 -42.72
N ARG A 26 -8.91 -25.15 -41.82
CA ARG A 26 -9.30 -24.16 -40.81
C ARG A 26 -8.36 -24.14 -39.59
N SER A 27 -7.27 -24.90 -39.59
CA SER A 27 -6.32 -24.97 -38.48
C SER A 27 -5.73 -23.61 -38.11
N GLY A 28 -5.47 -22.75 -39.10
CA GLY A 28 -5.04 -21.37 -38.87
C GLY A 28 -6.08 -20.51 -38.13
N LEU A 29 -7.38 -20.82 -38.29
CA LEU A 29 -8.45 -20.14 -37.55
C LEU A 29 -8.51 -20.64 -36.10
N TRP A 30 -8.36 -21.94 -35.88
CA TRP A 30 -8.38 -22.55 -34.54
C TRP A 30 -7.18 -22.17 -33.67
N ILE A 31 -6.02 -21.89 -34.26
CA ILE A 31 -4.84 -21.39 -33.54
C ILE A 31 -4.83 -19.86 -33.49
N GLY A 32 -5.27 -19.19 -34.57
CA GLY A 32 -5.26 -17.74 -34.68
C GLY A 32 -6.22 -17.04 -33.73
N ILE A 33 -7.42 -17.60 -33.49
CA ILE A 33 -8.38 -17.02 -32.55
C ILE A 33 -7.85 -16.97 -31.11
N PRO A 34 -7.39 -18.09 -30.49
CA PRO A 34 -6.86 -18.04 -29.13
C PRO A 34 -5.58 -17.20 -29.05
N ALA A 35 -4.68 -17.28 -30.04
CA ALA A 35 -3.49 -16.44 -30.06
C ALA A 35 -3.83 -14.94 -30.13
N GLY A 36 -4.80 -14.56 -30.98
CA GLY A 36 -5.29 -13.19 -31.09
C GLY A 36 -5.96 -12.70 -29.81
N ALA A 37 -6.82 -13.52 -29.18
CA ALA A 37 -7.47 -13.17 -27.92
C ALA A 37 -6.45 -12.94 -26.78
N THR A 38 -5.44 -13.80 -26.68
CA THR A 38 -4.34 -13.63 -25.71
C THR A 38 -3.55 -12.35 -25.96
N ALA A 39 -3.24 -12.03 -27.22
CA ALA A 39 -2.54 -10.80 -27.56
C ALA A 39 -3.34 -9.55 -27.17
N VAL A 40 -4.66 -9.54 -27.44
CA VAL A 40 -5.55 -8.44 -27.01
C VAL A 40 -5.60 -8.33 -25.49
N ALA A 41 -5.72 -9.45 -24.78
CA ALA A 41 -5.72 -9.45 -23.31
C ALA A 41 -4.41 -8.89 -22.72
N LEU A 42 -3.26 -9.25 -23.29
CA LEU A 42 -1.96 -8.73 -22.86
C LEU A 42 -1.81 -7.23 -23.12
N ILE A 43 -2.30 -6.74 -24.26
CA ILE A 43 -2.32 -5.31 -24.58
C ILE A 43 -3.26 -4.57 -23.61
N ALA A 44 -4.47 -5.09 -23.37
CA ALA A 44 -5.39 -4.47 -22.43
C ALA A 44 -4.82 -4.44 -21.00
N ALA A 45 -4.17 -5.51 -20.56
CA ALA A 45 -3.51 -5.57 -19.26
C ALA A 45 -2.35 -4.57 -19.16
N SER A 46 -1.53 -4.41 -20.20
CA SER A 46 -0.38 -3.49 -20.17
C SER A 46 -0.79 -2.01 -20.05
N LEU A 47 -2.06 -1.69 -20.36
CA LEU A 47 -2.63 -0.34 -20.23
C LEU A 47 -3.15 -0.02 -18.82
N VAL A 48 -3.22 -0.99 -17.91
CA VAL A 48 -3.77 -0.76 -16.55
C VAL A 48 -2.80 -1.19 -15.45
N LEU A 49 -1.78 -1.97 -15.80
CA LEU A 49 -0.79 -2.46 -14.86
C LEU A 49 0.38 -1.47 -14.70
N ILE A 50 0.88 -1.39 -13.47
CA ILE A 50 2.13 -0.73 -13.13
C ILE A 50 3.31 -1.60 -13.59
N ALA A 51 4.37 -0.97 -14.07
CA ALA A 51 5.57 -1.64 -14.53
C ALA A 51 6.19 -2.58 -13.47
N PRO A 52 6.87 -3.66 -13.88
CA PRO A 52 7.54 -4.55 -12.97
C PRO A 52 8.65 -3.84 -12.22
N GLY A 53 8.90 -4.28 -10.99
CA GLY A 53 9.95 -3.71 -10.14
C GLY A 53 9.60 -2.37 -9.49
N ALA A 54 8.44 -1.78 -9.77
CA ALA A 54 7.97 -0.60 -9.07
C ALA A 54 7.69 -0.91 -7.59
N SER A 55 8.21 -0.05 -6.71
CA SER A 55 8.02 -0.14 -5.27
C SER A 55 7.84 1.23 -4.64
N VAL A 56 7.13 1.25 -3.51
CA VAL A 56 6.92 2.45 -2.69
C VAL A 56 7.08 2.03 -1.25
N ALA A 57 8.01 2.66 -0.51
CA ALA A 57 8.26 2.34 0.89
C ALA A 57 8.38 0.80 1.13
N GLY A 58 9.20 0.15 0.29
CA GLY A 58 9.39 -1.30 0.28
C GLY A 58 8.18 -2.17 -0.11
N VAL A 59 7.01 -1.60 -0.39
CA VAL A 59 5.85 -2.32 -0.92
C VAL A 59 6.00 -2.52 -2.42
N GLN A 60 6.04 -3.77 -2.86
CA GLN A 60 6.09 -4.12 -4.27
C GLN A 60 4.72 -3.92 -4.92
N ILE A 61 4.63 -2.93 -5.82
CA ILE A 61 3.39 -2.57 -6.52
C ILE A 61 3.43 -2.89 -8.02
N GLY A 62 4.59 -3.29 -8.54
CA GLY A 62 4.72 -3.70 -9.93
C GLY A 62 3.82 -4.88 -10.28
N GLY A 63 3.16 -4.81 -11.44
CA GLY A 63 2.18 -5.80 -11.87
C GLY A 63 0.81 -5.69 -11.20
N LEU A 64 0.60 -4.69 -10.34
CA LEU A 64 -0.73 -4.35 -9.81
C LEU A 64 -1.38 -3.23 -10.63
N THR A 65 -2.70 -3.11 -10.52
CA THR A 65 -3.44 -1.91 -10.94
C THR A 65 -3.26 -0.81 -9.88
N ALA A 66 -3.48 0.46 -10.24
CA ALA A 66 -3.40 1.56 -9.28
C ALA A 66 -4.27 1.33 -8.02
N GLY A 67 -5.50 0.84 -8.19
CA GLY A 67 -6.36 0.52 -7.04
C GLY A 67 -5.83 -0.62 -6.16
N ALA A 68 -5.30 -1.68 -6.77
CA ALA A 68 -4.71 -2.79 -6.01
C ALA A 68 -3.40 -2.38 -5.31
N ALA A 69 -2.60 -1.51 -5.94
CA ALA A 69 -1.41 -0.93 -5.35
C ALA A 69 -1.75 -0.03 -4.16
N ALA A 70 -2.75 0.85 -4.28
CA ALA A 70 -3.22 1.67 -3.17
C ALA A 70 -3.64 0.82 -1.96
N GLN A 71 -4.43 -0.24 -2.22
CA GLN A 71 -4.83 -1.17 -1.17
C GLN A 71 -3.63 -1.87 -0.51
N ALA A 72 -2.64 -2.30 -1.30
CA ALA A 72 -1.43 -2.94 -0.76
C ALA A 72 -0.60 -2.00 0.11
N ILE A 73 -0.45 -0.74 -0.30
CA ILE A 73 0.25 0.31 0.46
C ILE A 73 -0.47 0.60 1.78
N SER A 74 -1.79 0.84 1.74
CA SER A 74 -2.58 1.08 2.96
C SER A 74 -2.58 -0.12 3.90
N ALA A 75 -2.72 -1.33 3.35
CA ALA A 75 -2.66 -2.54 4.15
C ALA A 75 -1.30 -2.69 4.83
N ARG A 76 -0.20 -2.43 4.10
CA ARG A 76 1.14 -2.49 4.67
C ARG A 76 1.27 -1.56 5.86
N LEU A 77 0.97 -0.27 5.68
CA LEU A 77 1.06 0.74 6.74
C LEU A 77 0.23 0.34 7.97
N SER A 78 -0.99 -0.14 7.74
CA SER A 78 -1.90 -0.54 8.83
C SER A 78 -1.35 -1.69 9.67
N THR A 79 -0.60 -2.62 9.05
CA THR A 79 -0.07 -3.82 9.71
C THR A 79 1.36 -3.67 10.22
N THR A 80 2.05 -2.56 9.91
CA THR A 80 3.41 -2.35 10.39
C THR A 80 3.40 -2.22 11.91
N GLU A 81 4.21 -3.04 12.57
CA GLU A 81 4.30 -3.09 14.03
C GLU A 81 5.47 -2.24 14.53
N VAL A 82 5.21 -1.46 15.57
CA VAL A 82 6.20 -0.69 16.31
C VAL A 82 6.18 -1.17 17.76
N THR A 83 7.27 -1.78 18.18
CA THR A 83 7.51 -2.09 19.59
C THR A 83 8.09 -0.85 20.26
N VAL A 84 7.33 -0.29 21.20
CA VAL A 84 7.73 0.87 21.98
C VAL A 84 8.32 0.37 23.30
N GLU A 85 9.63 0.51 23.44
CA GLU A 85 10.36 0.24 24.67
C GLU A 85 10.32 1.48 25.57
N SER A 86 9.73 1.34 26.76
CA SER A 86 9.63 2.40 27.76
C SER A 86 10.20 1.95 29.11
N PRO A 87 10.50 2.87 30.04
CA PRO A 87 10.92 2.52 31.40
C PRO A 87 9.90 1.67 32.18
N ALA A 88 8.61 1.76 31.83
CA ALA A 88 7.53 1.03 32.51
C ALA A 88 7.21 -0.33 31.86
N GLY A 89 7.85 -0.65 30.72
CA GLY A 89 7.63 -1.89 29.98
C GLY A 89 7.60 -1.70 28.46
N GLU A 90 7.46 -2.80 27.74
CA GLU A 90 7.34 -2.83 26.29
C GLU A 90 5.87 -2.91 25.88
N VAL A 91 5.49 -2.17 24.84
CA VAL A 91 4.16 -2.25 24.22
C VAL A 91 4.31 -2.32 22.70
N THR A 92 3.60 -3.24 22.06
CA THR A 92 3.55 -3.32 20.60
C THR A 92 2.28 -2.66 20.11
N VAL A 93 2.43 -1.72 19.16
CA VAL A 93 1.34 -0.99 18.51
C VAL A 93 1.47 -1.10 17.00
N THR A 94 0.37 -1.07 16.29
CA THR A 94 0.37 -1.09 14.82
C THR A 94 0.20 0.32 14.24
N GLY A 95 0.55 0.50 12.96
CA GLY A 95 0.23 1.74 12.25
C GLY A 95 -1.27 2.05 12.26
N ALA A 96 -2.14 1.03 12.24
CA ALA A 96 -3.59 1.20 12.40
C ALA A 96 -3.97 1.72 13.79
N ASP A 97 -3.37 1.18 14.85
CA ASP A 97 -3.60 1.65 16.23
C ASP A 97 -3.21 3.13 16.37
N LEU A 98 -2.09 3.52 15.77
CA LEU A 98 -1.59 4.90 15.77
C LEU A 98 -2.42 5.86 14.91
N GLY A 99 -3.39 5.36 14.14
CA GLY A 99 -4.14 6.19 13.18
C GLY A 99 -3.28 6.69 12.02
N ALA A 100 -2.23 5.94 11.66
CA ALA A 100 -1.33 6.30 10.58
C ALA A 100 -2.05 6.23 9.22
N THR A 101 -1.87 7.27 8.42
CA THR A 101 -2.49 7.41 7.11
C THR A 101 -1.47 7.83 6.06
N VAL A 102 -1.81 7.54 4.81
CA VAL A 102 -1.02 7.87 3.64
C VAL A 102 -1.96 8.04 2.45
N ASP A 103 -1.68 8.97 1.54
CA ASP A 103 -2.46 9.10 0.30
C ASP A 103 -2.07 8.02 -0.71
N ALA A 104 -2.42 6.78 -0.38
CA ALA A 104 -2.09 5.60 -1.17
C ALA A 104 -2.64 5.67 -2.61
N THR A 105 -3.76 6.40 -2.80
CA THR A 105 -4.37 6.57 -4.11
C THR A 105 -3.52 7.48 -4.99
N ALA A 106 -3.17 8.68 -4.52
CA ALA A 106 -2.34 9.60 -5.29
C ALA A 106 -0.96 8.99 -5.62
N ILE A 107 -0.39 8.25 -4.66
CA ILE A 107 0.88 7.54 -4.84
C ILE A 107 0.77 6.47 -5.93
N ALA A 108 -0.25 5.62 -5.86
CA ALA A 108 -0.43 4.53 -6.82
C ALA A 108 -0.75 5.05 -8.23
N GLU A 109 -1.56 6.11 -8.33
CA GLU A 109 -1.85 6.80 -9.60
C GLU A 109 -0.59 7.42 -10.20
N LYS A 110 0.23 8.09 -9.38
CA LYS A 110 1.53 8.62 -9.81
C LYS A 110 2.47 7.51 -10.26
N ALA A 111 2.58 6.43 -9.50
CA ALA A 111 3.43 5.29 -9.86
C ALA A 111 3.01 4.66 -11.20
N PHE A 112 1.70 4.53 -11.45
CA PHE A 112 1.16 4.08 -12.72
C PHE A 112 1.43 5.06 -13.87
N ALA A 113 1.23 6.36 -13.65
CA ALA A 113 1.44 7.39 -14.66
C ALA A 113 2.91 7.49 -15.09
N ASP A 114 3.83 7.43 -14.13
CA ASP A 114 5.27 7.54 -14.38
C ASP A 114 5.84 6.24 -14.98
N ASN A 115 5.34 5.09 -14.51
CA ASN A 115 5.87 3.76 -14.82
C ASN A 115 4.78 2.78 -15.29
N PRO A 116 4.14 3.02 -16.44
CA PRO A 116 3.13 2.10 -16.95
C PRO A 116 3.78 0.85 -17.56
N MET A 117 3.12 -0.32 -17.43
CA MET A 117 3.63 -1.62 -17.88
C MET A 117 3.99 -1.65 -19.37
N TRP A 118 3.24 -0.95 -20.22
CA TRP A 118 3.51 -0.88 -21.67
C TRP A 118 4.80 -0.14 -22.05
N LYS A 119 5.49 0.53 -21.11
CA LYS A 119 6.70 1.32 -21.33
C LYS A 119 7.93 0.64 -20.70
N PRO A 120 8.65 -0.26 -21.43
CA PRO A 120 9.82 -0.98 -20.92
C PRO A 120 10.92 -0.09 -20.35
N ALA A 121 11.08 1.13 -20.89
CA ALA A 121 12.08 2.09 -20.42
C ALA A 121 11.80 2.64 -19.01
N ALA A 122 10.60 2.43 -18.47
CA ALA A 122 10.21 2.85 -17.12
C ALA A 122 10.09 1.66 -16.15
N TRP A 123 10.60 0.48 -16.53
CA TRP A 123 10.62 -0.68 -15.65
C TRP A 123 11.74 -0.58 -14.62
N PHE A 124 11.54 -1.21 -13.47
CA PHE A 124 12.47 -1.18 -12.33
C PHE A 124 12.85 0.25 -11.91
N PRO A 125 11.87 1.14 -11.70
CA PRO A 125 12.17 2.48 -11.19
C PRO A 125 12.77 2.38 -9.78
N ALA A 126 13.53 3.40 -9.39
CA ALA A 126 13.94 3.54 -8.01
C ALA A 126 12.69 3.72 -7.11
N GLY A 127 12.68 3.05 -5.96
CA GLY A 127 11.62 3.22 -4.98
C GLY A 127 11.51 4.67 -4.52
N THR A 128 10.29 5.15 -4.32
CA THR A 128 10.03 6.48 -3.77
C THR A 128 9.58 6.36 -2.33
N GLY A 129 10.21 7.13 -1.43
CA GLY A 129 9.77 7.26 -0.04
C GLY A 129 8.49 8.09 0.05
N VAL A 130 7.72 7.88 1.11
CA VAL A 130 6.41 8.51 1.27
C VAL A 130 6.22 8.93 2.70
N GLU A 131 5.71 10.15 2.90
CA GLU A 131 5.41 10.67 4.22
C GLU A 131 4.13 10.02 4.81
N VAL A 132 4.29 9.42 5.98
CA VAL A 132 3.24 8.88 6.82
C VAL A 132 2.69 9.98 7.71
N GLN A 133 1.37 10.13 7.73
CA GLN A 133 0.67 11.12 8.53
C GLN A 133 0.06 10.46 9.76
N VAL A 134 0.36 10.98 10.94
CA VAL A 134 -0.18 10.52 12.22
C VAL A 134 -0.78 11.71 12.96
N ASP A 135 -2.00 11.57 13.49
CA ASP A 135 -2.56 12.57 14.39
C ASP A 135 -1.92 12.40 15.78
N PRO A 136 -1.11 13.38 16.24
CA PRO A 136 -0.37 13.24 17.48
C PRO A 136 -1.28 13.13 18.70
N ALA A 137 -2.47 13.74 18.69
CA ALA A 137 -3.40 13.69 19.81
C ALA A 137 -4.09 12.32 19.89
N ALA A 138 -4.49 11.77 18.75
CA ALA A 138 -5.08 10.43 18.68
C ALA A 138 -4.06 9.35 19.07
N ALA A 139 -2.83 9.45 18.57
CA ALA A 139 -1.75 8.53 18.90
C ALA A 139 -1.39 8.60 20.40
N ALA A 140 -1.33 9.79 20.99
CA ALA A 140 -1.10 9.95 22.44
C ALA A 140 -2.22 9.31 23.28
N ALA A 141 -3.48 9.48 22.88
CA ALA A 141 -4.62 8.89 23.56
C ALA A 141 -4.60 7.36 23.48
N MET A 142 -4.27 6.81 22.30
CA MET A 142 -4.09 5.37 22.09
C MET A 142 -2.96 4.83 22.99
N LEU A 143 -1.78 5.45 22.95
CA LEU A 143 -0.62 4.99 23.72
C LEU A 143 -0.89 5.01 25.23
N ARG A 144 -1.67 5.98 25.72
CA ARG A 144 -2.14 6.01 27.10
C ARG A 144 -3.04 4.82 27.45
N ASP A 145 -3.91 4.40 26.53
CA ASP A 145 -4.82 3.26 26.74
C ASP A 145 -4.06 1.92 26.76
N LYS A 146 -3.10 1.72 25.83
CA LYS A 146 -2.33 0.47 25.74
C LYS A 146 -1.18 0.37 26.74
N ALA A 147 -0.59 1.49 27.14
CA ALA A 147 0.55 1.53 28.06
C ALA A 147 0.26 2.46 29.25
N PRO A 148 -0.75 2.16 30.09
CA PRO A 148 -1.16 3.05 31.19
C PRO A 148 -0.05 3.32 32.21
N GLY A 149 0.92 2.40 32.36
CA GLY A 149 2.08 2.57 33.24
C GLY A 149 3.10 3.60 32.76
N THR A 150 2.99 4.08 31.51
CA THR A 150 3.90 5.07 30.90
C THR A 150 3.34 6.48 30.90
N TYR A 151 2.14 6.67 31.47
CA TYR A 151 1.45 7.95 31.47
C TYR A 151 1.20 8.47 32.88
N ARG A 152 1.61 9.72 33.13
CA ARG A 152 1.24 10.49 34.32
C ARG A 152 0.40 11.70 33.89
N ALA A 153 -0.80 11.81 34.44
CA ALA A 153 -1.66 12.94 34.14
C ALA A 153 -1.08 14.27 34.63
N PRO A 154 -1.11 15.35 33.82
CA PRO A 154 -0.80 16.67 34.31
C PRO A 154 -1.82 17.09 35.37
N VAL A 155 -1.39 17.94 36.31
CA VAL A 155 -2.24 18.52 37.34
C VAL A 155 -2.48 19.98 36.96
N ASP A 156 -3.75 20.35 36.78
CA ASP A 156 -4.13 21.71 36.41
C ASP A 156 -3.82 22.71 37.53
N ALA A 157 -3.51 23.94 37.15
CA ALA A 157 -3.40 25.05 38.09
C ALA A 157 -4.76 25.31 38.75
N THR A 158 -4.76 25.53 40.07
CA THR A 158 -5.98 25.87 40.81
C THR A 158 -5.85 27.23 41.48
N VAL A 159 -6.97 27.95 41.59
CA VAL A 159 -7.05 29.19 42.36
C VAL A 159 -8.11 29.00 43.43
N ALA A 160 -7.72 29.12 44.69
CA ALA A 160 -8.60 28.99 45.83
C ALA A 160 -8.58 30.27 46.66
N PHE A 161 -9.74 30.69 47.16
CA PHE A 161 -9.82 31.79 48.10
C PHE A 161 -9.48 31.30 49.51
N ASP A 162 -8.42 31.83 50.10
CA ASP A 162 -8.04 31.57 51.48
C ASP A 162 -8.75 32.58 52.40
N SER A 163 -9.73 32.07 53.13
CA SER A 163 -10.52 32.87 54.09
C SER A 163 -9.72 33.38 55.30
N VAL A 164 -8.57 32.79 55.62
CA VAL A 164 -7.72 33.20 56.75
C VAL A 164 -6.88 34.41 56.37
N SER A 165 -6.27 34.40 55.17
CA SER A 165 -5.50 35.52 54.65
C SER A 165 -6.34 36.54 53.86
N GLN A 166 -7.62 36.26 53.65
CA GLN A 166 -8.54 37.01 52.77
C GLN A 166 -7.95 37.27 51.37
N SER A 167 -7.22 36.28 50.83
CA SER A 167 -6.50 36.40 49.56
C SER A 167 -6.76 35.21 48.65
N TYR A 168 -6.48 35.38 47.34
CA TYR A 168 -6.53 34.28 46.39
C TYR A 168 -5.15 33.63 46.32
N VAL A 169 -5.09 32.33 46.59
CA VAL A 169 -3.89 31.51 46.49
C VAL A 169 -3.96 30.70 45.20
N SER A 170 -2.93 30.83 44.37
CA SER A 170 -2.77 30.02 43.16
C SER A 170 -1.82 28.86 43.42
N THR A 171 -2.26 27.64 43.13
CA THR A 171 -1.40 26.47 43.02
C THR A 171 -0.98 26.31 41.56
N PRO A 172 0.33 26.35 41.24
CA PRO A 172 0.82 26.16 39.88
C PRO A 172 0.43 24.80 39.31
N ALA A 173 0.34 24.71 37.97
CA ALA A 173 0.16 23.44 37.28
C ALA A 173 1.43 22.57 37.39
N GLU A 174 1.25 21.25 37.43
CA GLU A 174 2.34 20.28 37.28
C GLU A 174 2.23 19.60 35.92
N ALA A 175 3.33 19.57 35.16
CA ALA A 175 3.40 18.86 33.90
C ALA A 175 3.23 17.35 34.11
N GLY A 176 2.48 16.72 33.21
CA GLY A 176 2.38 15.27 33.12
C GLY A 176 3.55 14.68 32.36
N GLU A 177 3.52 13.36 32.18
CA GLU A 177 4.50 12.63 31.37
C GLU A 177 3.78 11.65 30.46
N GLY A 178 4.26 11.48 29.24
CA GLY A 178 3.74 10.51 28.29
C GLY A 178 4.80 10.09 27.26
N ILE A 179 4.50 9.04 26.51
CA ILE A 179 5.39 8.54 25.45
C ILE A 179 5.59 9.61 24.37
N ASP A 180 6.84 9.78 23.92
CA ASP A 180 7.18 10.62 22.77
C ASP A 180 6.57 10.09 21.46
N VAL A 181 5.41 10.64 21.11
CA VAL A 181 4.67 10.30 19.88
C VAL A 181 5.48 10.60 18.62
N ALA A 182 6.33 11.63 18.64
CA ALA A 182 7.14 12.00 17.48
C ALA A 182 8.21 10.92 17.22
N ALA A 183 8.87 10.42 18.27
CA ALA A 183 9.82 9.31 18.15
C ALA A 183 9.17 8.02 17.64
N VAL A 184 7.94 7.71 18.09
CA VAL A 184 7.18 6.54 17.60
C VAL A 184 6.78 6.72 16.14
N THR A 185 6.38 7.93 15.74
CA THR A 185 6.00 8.24 14.35
C THR A 185 7.21 8.18 13.43
N GLU A 186 8.37 8.67 13.85
CA GLU A 186 9.63 8.59 13.10
C GLU A 186 10.09 7.13 12.92
N ALA A 187 9.95 6.31 13.97
CA ALA A 187 10.24 4.88 13.88
C ALA A 187 9.30 4.17 12.87
N LEU A 188 8.00 4.49 12.91
CA LEU A 188 7.03 3.97 11.93
C LEU A 188 7.39 4.40 10.50
N GLN A 189 7.72 5.68 10.29
CA GLN A 189 8.14 6.23 9.01
C GLN A 189 9.38 5.50 8.47
N SER A 190 10.41 5.35 9.31
CA SER A 190 11.65 4.69 8.95
C SER A 190 11.43 3.21 8.58
N ALA A 191 10.64 2.49 9.38
CA ALA A 191 10.28 1.10 9.10
C ALA A 191 9.51 0.98 7.79
N PHE A 192 8.57 1.91 7.55
CA PHE A 192 7.81 1.95 6.32
C PHE A 192 8.73 2.20 5.11
N ASP A 193 9.59 3.22 5.14
CA ASP A 193 10.54 3.50 4.07
C ASP A 193 11.51 2.35 3.79
N ALA A 194 11.96 1.66 4.85
CA ALA A 194 12.82 0.47 4.75
C ALA A 194 12.07 -0.79 4.26
N GLY A 195 10.74 -0.77 4.20
CA GLY A 195 9.93 -1.92 3.85
C GLY A 195 9.83 -2.96 4.97
N GLU A 196 10.18 -2.61 6.20
CA GLU A 196 10.16 -3.50 7.36
C GLU A 196 8.74 -3.71 7.88
N ALA A 197 8.44 -4.91 8.36
CA ALA A 197 7.12 -5.23 8.91
C ALA A 197 7.02 -4.87 10.40
N THR A 198 8.17 -4.81 11.06
CA THR A 198 8.31 -4.72 12.50
C THR A 198 9.52 -3.85 12.78
N THR A 199 9.40 -2.93 13.73
CA THR A 199 10.53 -2.14 14.23
C THR A 199 10.43 -1.99 15.75
N SER A 200 11.55 -1.64 16.39
CA SER A 200 11.58 -1.29 17.81
C SER A 200 12.13 0.11 17.99
N VAL A 201 11.54 0.86 18.91
CA VAL A 201 11.98 2.21 19.29
C VAL A 201 12.01 2.35 20.80
N LYS A 202 13.11 2.93 21.29
CA LYS A 202 13.20 3.41 22.67
C LYS A 202 12.59 4.80 22.73
N ALA A 203 11.32 4.87 23.12
CA ALA A 203 10.64 6.15 23.28
C ALA A 203 10.84 6.67 24.70
N GLY A 204 11.40 7.88 24.80
CA GLY A 204 11.48 8.60 26.06
C GLY A 204 10.10 9.04 26.55
N LEU A 205 10.02 9.38 27.84
CA LEU A 205 8.88 10.12 28.36
C LEU A 205 9.15 11.61 28.15
N VAL A 206 8.18 12.31 27.56
CA VAL A 206 8.21 13.75 27.34
C VAL A 206 7.13 14.44 28.18
N PRO A 207 7.36 15.70 28.59
CA PRO A 207 6.37 16.47 29.32
C PRO A 207 5.07 16.58 28.52
N VAL A 208 3.95 16.32 29.18
CA VAL A 208 2.61 16.58 28.64
C VAL A 208 2.06 17.81 29.36
N ASP A 209 1.87 18.90 28.63
CA ASP A 209 1.35 20.13 29.19
C ASP A 209 -0.08 19.96 29.70
N ALA A 210 -0.38 20.67 30.80
CA ALA A 210 -1.73 20.74 31.34
C ALA A 210 -2.68 21.47 30.38
N ALA A 211 -3.97 21.13 30.41
CA ALA A 211 -4.97 21.80 29.58
C ALA A 211 -5.15 23.28 29.98
N VAL A 212 -4.76 23.64 31.22
CA VAL A 212 -4.75 25.01 31.73
C VAL A 212 -3.35 25.40 32.18
N SER A 213 -2.65 26.17 31.35
CA SER A 213 -1.30 26.70 31.65
C SER A 213 -1.36 28.07 32.33
N THR A 214 -0.44 28.34 33.26
CA THR A 214 -0.23 29.66 33.91
C THR A 214 0.36 30.72 32.98
N GLU A 215 0.24 30.58 31.65
CA GLU A 215 0.78 31.57 30.72
C GLU A 215 0.04 32.89 30.90
N ARG A 216 0.77 33.85 31.43
CA ARG A 216 0.30 35.20 31.75
C ARG A 216 -0.09 35.89 30.44
N PRO A 217 -1.30 36.46 30.29
CA PRO A 217 -1.61 37.29 29.14
C PRO A 217 -0.65 38.48 29.12
N THR A 218 0.14 38.61 28.05
CA THR A 218 0.90 39.83 27.78
C THR A 218 -0.11 40.96 27.55
N PRO A 219 -0.13 42.04 28.37
CA PRO A 219 -1.06 43.14 28.17
C PRO A 219 -0.74 43.90 26.86
N PRO A 220 -1.75 44.53 26.24
CA PRO A 220 -1.63 45.21 24.94
C PRO A 220 -0.71 46.43 24.95
#